data_AF-A0A8H5S3I8-F1
#
_entry.id   AF-A0A8H5S3I8-F1
#
_cell.length_a   1.000
_cell.length_b   1.000
_cell.length_c   1.000
_cell.angle_alpha   90.00
_cell.angle_beta   90.00
_cell.angle_gamma   90.00
#
_symmetry.space_group_name_H-M   'P 1'
#
loop_
_entity.id
_entity.type
_entity.pdbx_description
1 polymer ?
#
loop_
_entity_poly.entity_id
_entity_poly.type
_entity_poly.pdbx_seq_one_letter_code
_entity_poly.pdbx_strand_id
1 'polypeptide(L)'
;MTRSDTAKQRRAQPKNPNSVKHLMANLSPTTRTVTQHEIPEWRRDNKYILAGYRPLEADYLQVMKSLTFLHNETCNVYTHLIGAVLLPLFAIAILRTINRLQYFDVIATDFIMFSVFFYSAESCLIFSAVYHLMGSHSREVEQFWHRMDLLGIVIVTVGTFIPGIYYIFNCEPFLQRFHWTIVGLCGSATAALISIPRFRTLRWRKVRIGAYVALGASAFIPLLHGVQVYGFDYMLEYSGMRWYLVELLLYGGGCSLYTVRTLYSPCPRPFNVMEEPFLT
;
A
#
# COMPACT_ATOMS: atom_id res chain seq x y z
N MET A 1 -34.23 -60.70 -11.77
CA MET A 1 -33.80 -59.98 -10.54
C MET A 1 -32.44 -59.35 -10.84
N THR A 2 -32.41 -58.11 -11.36
CA THR A 2 -32.00 -56.86 -10.66
C THR A 2 -30.53 -56.89 -10.20
N ARG A 3 -29.61 -55.99 -10.59
CA ARG A 3 -29.73 -54.53 -10.74
C ARG A 3 -28.50 -53.97 -11.49
N SER A 4 -28.70 -52.88 -12.24
CA SER A 4 -27.68 -52.05 -12.91
C SER A 4 -27.10 -51.00 -11.95
N ASP A 5 -25.78 -50.80 -11.94
CA ASP A 5 -25.13 -49.65 -11.29
C ASP A 5 -24.55 -48.70 -12.34
N THR A 6 -25.21 -47.55 -12.52
CA THR A 6 -24.71 -46.40 -13.29
C THR A 6 -24.36 -45.27 -12.32
N ALA A 7 -23.06 -45.03 -12.14
CA ALA A 7 -22.54 -43.89 -11.39
C ALA A 7 -22.78 -42.59 -12.17
N LYS A 8 -23.73 -41.77 -11.69
CA LYS A 8 -24.01 -40.42 -12.23
C LYS A 8 -23.04 -39.40 -11.66
N GLN A 9 -22.20 -38.88 -12.55
CA GLN A 9 -21.33 -37.73 -12.43
C GLN A 9 -22.15 -36.47 -12.06
N ARG A 10 -22.00 -35.93 -10.84
CA ARG A 10 -22.65 -34.67 -10.43
C ARG A 10 -21.89 -33.48 -11.03
N ARG A 11 -22.43 -32.93 -12.12
CA ARG A 11 -22.03 -31.66 -12.73
C ARG A 11 -22.48 -30.51 -11.82
N ALA A 12 -21.57 -29.64 -11.40
CA ALA A 12 -21.91 -28.41 -10.66
C ALA A 12 -22.76 -27.50 -11.56
N GLN A 13 -23.99 -27.18 -11.13
CA GLN A 13 -24.84 -26.22 -11.81
C GLN A 13 -24.30 -24.79 -11.62
N PRO A 14 -24.36 -23.93 -12.66
CA PRO A 14 -24.01 -22.52 -12.53
C PRO A 14 -25.05 -21.80 -11.66
N LYS A 15 -24.60 -21.02 -10.66
CA LYS A 15 -25.48 -20.22 -9.80
C LYS A 15 -26.21 -19.15 -10.64
N ASN A 16 -27.54 -19.15 -10.55
CA ASN A 16 -28.40 -18.19 -11.23
C ASN A 16 -28.13 -16.75 -10.71
N PRO A 17 -27.75 -15.78 -11.56
CA PRO A 17 -27.51 -14.40 -11.14
C PRO A 17 -28.74 -13.73 -10.50
N ASN A 18 -29.95 -14.18 -10.83
CA ASN A 18 -31.18 -13.68 -10.19
C ASN A 18 -31.33 -14.18 -8.75
N SER A 19 -30.73 -15.32 -8.38
CA SER A 19 -30.76 -15.82 -7.00
C SER A 19 -29.90 -14.98 -6.06
N VAL A 20 -28.79 -14.41 -6.56
CA VAL A 20 -27.93 -13.51 -5.79
C VAL A 20 -28.63 -12.19 -5.54
N LYS A 21 -29.29 -11.62 -6.56
CA LYS A 21 -30.11 -10.41 -6.41
C LYS A 21 -31.27 -10.61 -5.44
N HIS A 22 -31.93 -11.77 -5.46
CA HIS A 22 -33.04 -12.07 -4.56
C HIS A 22 -32.58 -12.32 -3.11
N LEU A 23 -31.38 -12.89 -2.92
CA LEU A 23 -30.79 -13.05 -1.59
C LEU A 23 -30.39 -11.70 -0.99
N MET A 24 -29.88 -10.79 -1.83
CA MET A 24 -29.54 -9.42 -1.43
C MET A 24 -30.76 -8.55 -1.13
N ALA A 25 -31.90 -8.80 -1.78
CA ALA A 25 -33.16 -8.11 -1.51
C ALA A 25 -33.82 -8.52 -0.17
N ASN A 26 -33.42 -9.64 0.42
CA ASN A 26 -33.97 -10.16 1.68
C ASN A 26 -33.07 -9.94 2.91
N LEU A 27 -31.97 -9.21 2.78
CA LEU A 27 -31.17 -8.79 3.93
C LEU A 27 -31.98 -7.79 4.77
N SER A 28 -32.31 -8.18 6.00
CA SER A 28 -33.02 -7.29 6.92
C SER A 28 -32.24 -5.97 7.10
N PRO A 29 -32.92 -4.83 7.31
CA PRO A 29 -32.28 -3.51 7.40
C PRO A 29 -31.31 -3.30 8.58
N THR A 30 -30.96 -4.34 9.34
CA THR A 30 -30.26 -4.23 10.63
C THR A 30 -28.78 -4.65 10.64
N THR A 31 -28.28 -5.41 9.67
CA THR A 31 -26.87 -5.84 9.67
C THR A 31 -26.00 -4.93 8.81
N ARG A 32 -25.17 -4.10 9.46
CA ARG A 32 -24.20 -3.18 8.81
C ARG A 32 -23.03 -3.90 8.12
N THR A 33 -22.81 -5.18 8.44
CA THR A 33 -21.74 -6.03 7.90
C THR A 33 -22.24 -7.43 7.56
N VAL A 34 -21.56 -8.11 6.64
CA VAL A 34 -21.86 -9.46 6.15
C VAL A 34 -20.69 -10.44 6.38
N THR A 35 -20.96 -11.73 6.19
CA THR A 35 -19.97 -12.81 6.29
C THR A 35 -19.18 -13.01 4.99
N GLN A 36 -18.03 -13.69 5.08
CA GLN A 36 -17.16 -13.98 3.93
C GLN A 36 -17.85 -14.79 2.82
N HIS A 37 -18.85 -15.62 3.16
CA HIS A 37 -19.60 -16.41 2.20
C HIS A 37 -20.57 -15.57 1.36
N GLU A 38 -20.95 -14.39 1.85
CA GLU A 38 -21.89 -13.47 1.21
C GLU A 38 -21.18 -12.47 0.27
N ILE A 39 -19.86 -12.36 0.34
CA ILE A 39 -19.06 -11.52 -0.56
C ILE A 39 -18.50 -12.33 -1.75
N PRO A 40 -18.24 -11.67 -2.88
CA PRO A 40 -17.66 -12.32 -4.05
C PRO A 40 -16.19 -12.67 -3.85
N GLU A 41 -15.70 -13.64 -4.63
CA GLU A 41 -14.33 -14.18 -4.50
C GLU A 41 -13.24 -13.12 -4.65
N TRP A 42 -13.47 -12.08 -5.45
CA TRP A 42 -12.49 -11.01 -5.66
C TRP A 42 -12.26 -10.09 -4.45
N ARG A 43 -13.09 -10.18 -3.39
CA ARG A 43 -12.88 -9.51 -2.09
C ARG A 43 -12.43 -10.46 -0.98
N ARG A 44 -12.22 -11.75 -1.29
CA ARG A 44 -11.79 -12.76 -0.30
C ARG A 44 -10.27 -12.83 -0.27
N ASP A 45 -9.62 -11.72 0.07
CA ASP A 45 -8.16 -11.62 0.04
C ASP A 45 -7.51 -12.45 1.15
N ASN A 46 -8.17 -12.51 2.30
CA ASN A 46 -7.71 -13.27 3.46
C ASN A 46 -8.75 -14.33 3.88
N LYS A 47 -8.38 -15.61 3.75
CA LYS A 47 -9.21 -16.76 4.14
C LYS A 47 -9.52 -16.82 5.65
N TYR A 48 -8.76 -16.11 6.48
CA TYR A 48 -8.89 -16.11 7.93
C TYR A 48 -9.91 -15.07 8.44
N ILE A 49 -10.36 -14.14 7.59
CA ILE A 49 -11.41 -13.15 7.93
C ILE A 49 -12.77 -13.73 7.55
N LEU A 50 -13.58 -14.07 8.56
CA LEU A 50 -14.85 -14.79 8.35
C LEU A 50 -16.08 -13.88 8.28
N ALA A 51 -16.01 -12.68 8.86
CA ALA A 51 -17.13 -11.74 8.96
C ALA A 51 -16.65 -10.30 9.12
N GLY A 52 -17.60 -9.35 9.10
CA GLY A 52 -17.32 -7.91 9.25
C GLY A 52 -17.15 -7.18 7.93
N TYR A 53 -17.46 -7.82 6.80
CA TYR A 53 -17.35 -7.20 5.48
C TYR A 53 -18.47 -6.21 5.23
N ARG A 54 -18.18 -5.14 4.49
CA ARG A 54 -19.22 -4.21 4.03
C ARG A 54 -20.05 -4.83 2.89
N PRO A 55 -21.38 -4.60 2.85
CA PRO A 55 -22.24 -5.01 1.73
C PRO A 55 -21.71 -4.52 0.37
N LEU A 56 -22.11 -5.21 -0.70
CA LEU A 56 -21.73 -4.87 -2.09
C LEU A 56 -22.55 -3.70 -2.64
N GLU A 57 -22.05 -3.13 -3.75
CA GLU A 57 -22.74 -2.10 -4.55
C GLU A 57 -23.09 -0.88 -3.69
N ALA A 58 -22.23 -0.60 -2.70
CA ALA A 58 -22.38 0.56 -1.86
C ALA A 58 -22.26 1.83 -2.71
N ASP A 59 -23.25 2.70 -2.67
CA ASP A 59 -23.09 4.04 -3.24
C ASP A 59 -22.00 4.82 -2.47
N TYR A 60 -21.52 5.92 -3.03
CA TYR A 60 -20.50 6.75 -2.39
C TYR A 60 -20.92 7.23 -0.99
N LEU A 61 -22.21 7.48 -0.75
CA LEU A 61 -22.70 7.92 0.55
C LEU A 61 -22.61 6.78 1.58
N GLN A 62 -22.94 5.55 1.20
CA GLN A 62 -22.81 4.35 2.02
C GLN A 62 -21.35 4.03 2.32
N VAL A 63 -20.45 4.24 1.34
CA VAL A 63 -19.01 4.17 1.55
C VAL A 63 -18.56 5.17 2.62
N MET A 64 -18.97 6.44 2.52
CA MET A 64 -18.62 7.46 3.51
C MET A 64 -19.23 7.17 4.89
N LYS A 65 -20.48 6.70 4.94
CA LYS A 65 -21.14 6.27 6.18
C LYS A 65 -20.39 5.10 6.84
N SER A 66 -19.62 4.31 6.10
CA SER A 66 -18.84 3.21 6.68
C SER A 66 -17.74 3.65 7.64
N LEU A 67 -17.31 4.91 7.57
CA LEU A 67 -16.42 5.50 8.58
C LEU A 67 -17.06 5.53 9.98
N THR A 68 -18.39 5.47 10.09
CA THR A 68 -19.10 5.60 11.38
C THR A 68 -19.37 4.27 12.08
N PHE A 69 -18.91 3.14 11.53
CA PHE A 69 -19.08 1.82 12.15
C PHE A 69 -17.89 0.90 11.88
N LEU A 70 -17.75 -0.14 12.72
CA LEU A 70 -16.64 -1.08 12.61
C LEU A 70 -16.89 -2.12 11.52
N HIS A 71 -15.86 -2.36 10.70
CA HIS A 71 -15.81 -3.33 9.61
C HIS A 71 -14.37 -3.86 9.43
N ASN A 72 -14.19 -4.86 8.57
CA ASN A 72 -12.91 -5.54 8.38
C ASN A 72 -11.78 -4.60 7.91
N GLU A 73 -12.11 -3.58 7.10
CA GLU A 73 -11.15 -2.56 6.66
C GLU A 73 -11.00 -1.33 7.60
N THR A 74 -11.65 -1.29 8.78
CA THR A 74 -11.69 -0.05 9.58
C THR A 74 -10.29 0.40 9.99
N CYS A 75 -9.45 -0.51 10.48
CA CYS A 75 -8.08 -0.17 10.84
C CYS A 75 -7.29 0.31 9.64
N ASN A 76 -7.34 -0.41 8.51
CA ASN A 76 -6.66 -0.02 7.27
C ASN A 76 -7.08 1.38 6.80
N VAL A 77 -8.38 1.71 6.83
CA VAL A 77 -8.84 3.06 6.48
C VAL A 77 -8.27 4.09 7.45
N TYR A 78 -8.45 3.90 8.77
CA TYR A 78 -8.11 4.92 9.75
C TYR A 78 -6.60 5.13 9.92
N THR A 79 -5.77 4.09 9.81
CA THR A 79 -4.31 4.23 9.94
C THR A 79 -3.75 5.13 8.84
N HIS A 80 -4.21 4.96 7.61
CA HIS A 80 -3.77 5.76 6.47
C HIS A 80 -4.47 7.12 6.44
N LEU A 81 -5.77 7.20 6.76
CA LEU A 81 -6.54 8.45 6.77
C LEU A 81 -6.04 9.44 7.83
N ILE A 82 -5.77 8.96 9.05
CA ILE A 82 -5.22 9.81 10.11
C ILE A 82 -3.84 10.32 9.69
N GLY A 83 -3.00 9.46 9.12
CA GLY A 83 -1.72 9.86 8.55
C GLY A 83 -1.87 10.94 7.48
N ALA A 84 -2.78 10.76 6.52
CA ALA A 84 -3.04 11.71 5.44
C ALA A 84 -3.52 13.09 5.95
N VAL A 85 -4.26 13.13 7.06
CA VAL A 85 -4.73 14.39 7.67
C VAL A 85 -3.63 15.07 8.49
N LEU A 86 -2.83 14.31 9.24
CA LEU A 86 -1.82 14.87 10.15
C LEU A 86 -0.52 15.24 9.44
N LEU A 87 -0.13 14.51 8.40
CA LEU A 87 1.16 14.70 7.72
C LEU A 87 1.32 16.11 7.10
N PRO A 88 0.31 16.71 6.44
CA PRO A 88 0.42 18.08 5.93
C PRO A 88 0.58 19.11 7.04
N LEU A 89 -0.10 18.93 8.18
CA LEU A 89 0.04 19.81 9.35
C LEU A 89 1.46 19.73 9.92
N PHE A 90 1.97 18.51 10.03
CA PHE A 90 3.35 18.27 10.45
C PHE A 90 4.37 18.86 9.46
N ALA A 91 4.19 18.64 8.17
CA ALA A 91 5.04 19.19 7.11
C ALA A 91 5.10 20.73 7.18
N ILE A 92 3.95 21.39 7.28
CA ILE A 92 3.86 22.85 7.41
C ILE A 92 4.57 23.33 8.68
N ALA A 93 4.40 22.63 9.81
CA ALA A 93 5.05 22.99 11.07
C ALA A 93 6.59 22.89 10.95
N ILE A 94 7.10 21.82 10.33
CA ILE A 94 8.54 21.62 10.10
C ILE A 94 9.09 22.70 9.17
N LEU A 95 8.47 22.92 8.00
CA LEU A 95 8.93 23.91 7.03
C LEU A 95 8.92 25.33 7.60
N ARG A 96 7.90 25.68 8.40
CA ARG A 96 7.85 26.97 9.11
C ARG A 96 8.95 27.09 10.15
N THR A 97 9.27 26.01 10.87
CA THR A 97 10.33 26.01 11.88
C THR A 97 11.69 26.22 11.22
N ILE A 98 11.98 25.48 10.14
CA ILE A 98 13.20 25.64 9.35
C ILE A 98 13.34 27.08 8.83
N ASN A 99 12.26 27.63 8.26
CA ASN A 99 12.27 29.00 7.75
C ASN A 99 12.48 30.06 8.85
N ARG A 100 11.95 29.84 10.06
CA ARG A 100 12.09 30.78 11.19
C ARG A 100 13.47 30.79 11.81
N LEU A 101 14.13 29.63 11.89
CA LEU A 101 15.43 29.50 12.54
C LEU A 101 16.57 30.13 11.70
N GLN A 102 16.29 30.49 10.44
CA GLN A 102 17.25 31.14 9.53
C GLN A 102 18.64 30.49 9.56
N TYR A 103 18.67 29.15 9.50
CA TYR A 103 19.93 28.43 9.37
C TYR A 103 20.71 28.96 8.16
N PHE A 104 21.99 29.28 8.35
CA PHE A 104 22.81 30.01 7.37
C PHE A 104 22.92 29.31 6.00
N ASP A 105 22.77 27.98 5.96
CA ASP A 105 22.98 27.16 4.77
C ASP A 105 21.69 26.59 4.14
N VAL A 106 20.51 27.01 4.60
CA VAL A 106 19.23 26.53 4.02
C VAL A 106 18.83 27.37 2.82
N ILE A 107 18.64 26.72 1.68
CA ILE A 107 18.28 27.34 0.40
C ILE A 107 16.90 26.88 -0.09
N ALA A 108 16.38 27.51 -1.15
CA ALA A 108 15.09 27.16 -1.74
C ALA A 108 15.01 25.67 -2.17
N THR A 109 16.13 25.07 -2.58
CA THR A 109 16.19 23.66 -2.95
C THR A 109 15.84 22.74 -1.77
N ASP A 110 16.23 23.08 -0.54
CA ASP A 110 15.87 22.27 0.63
C ASP A 110 14.35 22.20 0.81
N PHE A 111 13.66 23.34 0.66
CA PHE A 111 12.19 23.37 0.72
C PHE A 111 11.55 22.52 -0.37
N ILE A 112 12.14 22.48 -1.57
CA ILE A 112 11.68 21.61 -2.66
C ILE A 112 11.88 20.14 -2.27
N MET A 113 13.05 19.78 -1.75
CA MET A 113 13.38 18.41 -1.35
C MET A 113 12.47 17.89 -0.23
N PHE A 114 12.23 18.69 0.80
CA PHE A 114 11.25 18.37 1.84
C PHE A 114 9.82 18.27 1.28
N SER A 115 9.44 19.17 0.37
CA SER A 115 8.11 19.12 -0.25
C SER A 115 7.91 17.85 -1.07
N VAL A 116 8.92 17.42 -1.85
CA VAL A 116 8.89 16.16 -2.59
C VAL A 116 8.72 14.97 -1.64
N PHE A 117 9.46 14.93 -0.54
CA PHE A 117 9.31 13.91 0.50
C PHE A 117 7.87 13.87 1.03
N PHE A 118 7.37 15.00 1.56
CA PHE A 118 6.06 15.06 2.21
C PHE A 118 4.91 14.79 1.24
N TYR A 119 4.91 15.36 0.04
CA TYR A 119 3.86 15.12 -0.95
C TYR A 119 3.85 13.68 -1.44
N SER A 120 5.02 13.04 -1.59
CA SER A 120 5.07 11.64 -1.99
C SER A 120 4.50 10.70 -0.93
N ALA A 121 4.82 10.94 0.35
CA ALA A 121 4.28 10.20 1.48
C ALA A 121 2.77 10.44 1.67
N GLU A 122 2.33 11.70 1.57
CA GLU A 122 0.91 12.07 1.62
C GLU A 122 0.11 11.38 0.51
N SER A 123 0.62 11.40 -0.73
CA SER A 123 -0.03 10.72 -1.86
C SER A 123 -0.21 9.23 -1.61
N CYS A 124 0.80 8.56 -1.04
CA CYS A 124 0.71 7.14 -0.66
C CYS A 124 -0.38 6.89 0.39
N LEU A 125 -0.42 7.72 1.44
CA LEU A 125 -1.43 7.61 2.51
C LEU A 125 -2.85 7.85 1.98
N ILE A 126 -3.03 8.86 1.12
CA ILE A 126 -4.33 9.16 0.50
C ILE A 126 -4.77 7.99 -0.38
N PHE A 127 -3.92 7.50 -1.27
CA PHE A 127 -4.29 6.41 -2.18
C PHE A 127 -4.64 5.12 -1.44
N SER A 128 -3.91 4.78 -0.38
CA SER A 128 -4.20 3.64 0.49
C SER A 128 -5.52 3.81 1.25
N ALA A 129 -5.73 4.97 1.89
CA ALA A 129 -6.96 5.26 2.62
C ALA A 129 -8.20 5.22 1.70
N VAL A 130 -8.11 5.80 0.50
CA VAL A 130 -9.20 5.79 -0.47
C VAL A 130 -9.43 4.38 -1.00
N TYR A 131 -8.40 3.60 -1.28
CA TYR A 131 -8.55 2.20 -1.70
C TYR A 131 -9.35 1.39 -0.68
N HIS A 132 -8.90 1.38 0.57
CA HIS A 132 -9.57 0.65 1.65
C HIS A 132 -10.98 1.16 1.88
N LEU A 133 -11.22 2.45 1.74
CA LEU A 133 -12.55 3.02 1.88
C LEU A 133 -13.48 2.58 0.72
N MET A 134 -12.97 2.60 -0.52
CA MET A 134 -13.76 2.32 -1.73
C MET A 134 -13.97 0.84 -2.04
N GLY A 135 -13.33 -0.09 -1.31
CA GLY A 135 -13.40 -1.54 -1.56
C GLY A 135 -14.81 -2.18 -1.53
N SER A 136 -15.83 -1.49 -1.02
CA SER A 136 -17.23 -1.96 -1.03
C SER A 136 -18.09 -1.42 -2.17
N HIS A 137 -17.58 -0.49 -2.98
CA HIS A 137 -18.37 0.19 -4.03
C HIS A 137 -18.70 -0.76 -5.19
N SER A 138 -17.81 -0.87 -6.18
CA SER A 138 -17.95 -1.76 -7.32
C SER A 138 -16.59 -2.37 -7.66
N ARG A 139 -16.60 -3.47 -8.42
CA ARG A 139 -15.36 -4.15 -8.82
C ARG A 139 -14.44 -3.25 -9.63
N GLU A 140 -14.99 -2.39 -10.47
CA GLU A 140 -14.24 -1.48 -11.33
C GLU A 140 -13.55 -0.38 -10.50
N VAL A 141 -14.28 0.17 -9.53
CA VAL A 141 -13.78 1.22 -8.63
C VAL A 141 -12.74 0.67 -7.67
N GLU A 142 -12.97 -0.51 -7.07
CA GLU A 142 -11.98 -1.19 -6.24
C GLU A 142 -10.70 -1.48 -7.04
N GLN A 143 -10.82 -2.02 -8.26
CA GLN A 143 -9.66 -2.33 -9.09
C GLN A 143 -8.87 -1.12 -9.55
N PHE A 144 -9.53 0.04 -9.69
CA PHE A 144 -8.89 1.31 -9.99
C PHE A 144 -8.10 1.79 -8.78
N TRP A 145 -8.74 1.89 -7.61
CA TRP A 145 -8.07 2.39 -6.41
C TRP A 145 -6.99 1.43 -5.90
N HIS A 146 -7.14 0.12 -6.08
CA HIS A 146 -6.07 -0.85 -5.83
C HIS A 146 -4.84 -0.58 -6.72
N ARG A 147 -5.00 -0.01 -7.93
CA ARG A 147 -3.84 0.40 -8.75
C ARG A 147 -3.21 1.67 -8.20
N MET A 148 -4.04 2.62 -7.78
CA MET A 148 -3.57 3.89 -7.20
C MET A 148 -2.82 3.66 -5.90
N ASP A 149 -3.31 2.77 -5.04
CA ASP A 149 -2.65 2.37 -3.79
C ASP A 149 -1.25 1.79 -4.05
N LEU A 150 -1.18 0.79 -4.93
CA LEU A 150 0.09 0.21 -5.39
C LEU A 150 1.02 1.23 -6.05
N LEU A 151 0.48 2.20 -6.78
CA LEU A 151 1.24 3.31 -7.37
C LEU A 151 1.75 4.27 -6.29
N GLY A 152 0.98 4.49 -5.22
CA GLY A 152 1.38 5.26 -4.04
C GLY A 152 2.68 4.76 -3.45
N ILE A 153 2.83 3.44 -3.30
CA ILE A 153 4.08 2.80 -2.84
C ILE A 153 5.27 3.16 -3.75
N VAL A 154 5.08 3.16 -5.08
CA VAL A 154 6.13 3.55 -6.02
C VAL A 154 6.45 5.05 -5.90
N ILE A 155 5.43 5.90 -5.78
CA ILE A 155 5.58 7.34 -5.64
C ILE A 155 6.37 7.69 -4.38
N VAL A 156 6.02 7.14 -3.22
CA VAL A 156 6.75 7.41 -1.96
C VAL A 156 8.17 6.84 -2.01
N THR A 157 8.39 5.67 -2.63
CA THR A 157 9.75 5.11 -2.76
C THR A 157 10.65 6.01 -3.61
N VAL A 158 10.17 6.47 -4.77
CA VAL A 158 10.95 7.39 -5.62
C VAL A 158 11.09 8.77 -4.95
N GLY A 159 10.01 9.28 -4.35
CA GLY A 159 9.97 10.58 -3.71
C GLY A 159 10.83 10.70 -2.46
N THR A 160 11.12 9.60 -1.77
CA THR A 160 12.08 9.56 -0.65
C THR A 160 13.53 9.47 -1.14
N PHE A 161 13.78 8.82 -2.28
CA PHE A 161 15.13 8.73 -2.84
C PHE A 161 15.62 10.05 -3.44
N ILE A 162 14.74 10.86 -4.04
CA ILE A 162 15.11 12.16 -4.60
C ILE A 162 15.85 13.06 -3.58
N PRO A 163 15.26 13.39 -2.41
CA PRO A 163 15.93 14.19 -1.38
C PRO A 163 17.08 13.43 -0.70
N GLY A 164 16.98 12.11 -0.53
CA GLY A 164 18.10 11.33 0.04
C GLY A 164 19.36 11.42 -0.82
N ILE A 165 19.24 11.26 -2.14
CA ILE A 165 20.34 11.39 -3.10
C ILE A 165 20.86 12.84 -3.12
N TYR A 166 19.99 13.84 -3.03
CA TYR A 166 20.37 15.24 -2.94
C TYR A 166 21.33 15.48 -1.76
N TYR A 167 20.94 15.04 -0.57
CA TYR A 167 21.74 15.27 0.64
C TYR A 167 23.01 14.42 0.70
N ILE A 168 22.99 13.17 0.21
CA ILE A 168 24.20 12.32 0.12
C ILE A 168 25.23 12.95 -0.82
N PHE A 169 24.80 13.45 -1.99
CA PHE A 169 25.70 13.94 -3.03
C PHE A 169 25.61 15.46 -3.21
N ASN A 170 25.42 16.22 -2.13
CA ASN A 170 25.16 17.67 -2.21
C ASN A 170 26.25 18.42 -2.99
N CYS A 171 27.52 18.03 -2.83
CA CYS A 171 28.67 18.62 -3.53
C CYS A 171 28.92 18.04 -4.94
N GLU A 172 28.19 17.00 -5.36
CA GLU A 172 28.47 16.22 -6.56
C GLU A 172 27.25 16.15 -7.52
N PRO A 173 26.97 17.21 -8.30
CA PRO A 173 25.78 17.31 -9.14
C PRO A 173 25.68 16.20 -10.21
N PHE A 174 26.83 15.71 -10.69
CA PHE A 174 26.87 14.60 -11.63
C PHE A 174 26.33 13.32 -10.98
N LEU A 175 26.77 13.01 -9.76
CA LEU A 175 26.32 11.83 -9.03
C LEU A 175 24.84 11.92 -8.67
N GLN A 176 24.33 13.11 -8.32
CA GLN A 176 22.88 13.30 -8.11
C GLN A 176 22.08 12.89 -9.35
N ARG A 177 22.41 13.46 -10.52
CA ARG A 177 21.71 13.18 -11.78
C ARG A 177 21.82 11.72 -12.18
N PHE A 178 22.98 11.10 -11.98
CA PHE A 178 23.19 9.69 -12.27
C PHE A 178 22.24 8.80 -11.45
N HIS A 179 22.20 8.97 -10.13
CA HIS A 179 21.34 8.16 -9.27
C HIS A 179 19.85 8.49 -9.45
N TRP A 180 19.47 9.76 -9.60
CA TRP A 180 18.08 10.12 -9.93
C TRP A 180 17.61 9.50 -11.23
N THR A 181 18.49 9.39 -12.24
CA THR A 181 18.16 8.71 -13.50
C THR A 181 17.88 7.23 -13.26
N ILE A 182 18.73 6.54 -12.49
CA ILE A 182 18.51 5.12 -12.15
C ILE A 182 17.17 4.94 -11.43
N VAL A 183 16.92 5.73 -10.39
CA VAL A 183 15.70 5.66 -9.60
C VAL A 183 14.46 5.99 -10.45
N GLY A 184 14.54 7.02 -11.28
CA GLY A 184 13.46 7.40 -12.18
C GLY A 184 13.13 6.30 -13.19
N LEU A 185 14.14 5.64 -13.77
CA LEU A 185 13.94 4.51 -14.68
C LEU A 185 13.35 3.29 -13.97
N CYS A 186 13.90 2.90 -12.81
CA CYS A 186 13.39 1.79 -12.02
C CYS A 186 11.95 2.04 -11.53
N GLY A 187 11.66 3.26 -11.06
CA GLY A 187 10.34 3.69 -10.63
C GLY A 187 9.33 3.67 -11.77
N SER A 188 9.69 4.24 -12.92
CA SER A 188 8.83 4.25 -14.12
C SER A 188 8.54 2.85 -14.65
N ALA A 189 9.56 1.98 -14.69
CA ALA A 189 9.38 0.58 -15.09
C ALA A 189 8.44 -0.16 -14.12
N THR A 190 8.60 0.05 -12.81
CA THR A 190 7.73 -0.54 -11.79
C THR A 190 6.29 -0.02 -11.92
N ALA A 191 6.11 1.28 -12.06
CA ALA A 191 4.81 1.93 -12.29
C ALA A 191 4.09 1.39 -13.53
N ALA A 192 4.83 1.19 -14.63
CA ALA A 192 4.28 0.59 -15.86
C ALA A 192 3.83 -0.85 -15.64
N LEU A 193 4.65 -1.68 -14.97
CA LEU A 193 4.34 -3.08 -14.67
C LEU A 193 3.08 -3.25 -13.80
N ILE A 194 2.79 -2.30 -12.91
CA ILE A 194 1.60 -2.37 -12.04
C ILE A 194 0.35 -1.78 -12.69
N SER A 195 0.51 -0.75 -13.52
CA SER A 195 -0.60 0.03 -14.06
C SER A 195 -1.18 -0.59 -15.33
N ILE A 196 -0.35 -1.24 -16.14
CA ILE A 196 -0.76 -1.85 -17.40
C ILE A 196 -1.57 -3.14 -17.13
N PRO A 197 -2.83 -3.24 -17.59
CA PRO A 197 -3.70 -4.38 -17.31
C PRO A 197 -3.12 -5.75 -17.71
N ARG A 198 -2.33 -5.79 -18.80
CA ARG A 198 -1.69 -7.02 -19.31
C ARG A 198 -0.75 -7.69 -18.29
N PHE A 199 -0.07 -6.89 -17.47
CA PHE A 199 0.90 -7.36 -16.47
C PHE A 199 0.26 -7.67 -15.11
N ARG A 200 -1.07 -7.54 -14.97
CA ARG A 200 -1.79 -7.84 -13.72
C ARG A 200 -2.18 -9.30 -13.53
N THR A 201 -2.01 -10.15 -14.53
CA THR A 201 -2.36 -11.58 -14.41
C THR A 201 -1.45 -12.30 -13.41
N LEU A 202 -1.92 -13.43 -12.88
CA LEU A 202 -1.15 -14.24 -11.91
C LEU A 202 0.23 -14.66 -12.45
N ARG A 203 0.37 -14.79 -13.78
CA ARG A 203 1.64 -15.09 -14.45
C ARG A 203 2.73 -14.06 -14.16
N TRP A 204 2.37 -12.78 -14.07
CA TRP A 204 3.30 -11.67 -13.86
C TRP A 204 3.46 -11.29 -12.39
N ARG A 205 2.80 -11.99 -11.46
CA ARG A 205 2.86 -11.70 -10.02
C ARG A 205 4.31 -11.68 -9.51
N LYS A 206 5.12 -12.70 -9.84
CA LYS A 206 6.53 -12.77 -9.42
C LYS A 206 7.36 -11.61 -9.98
N VAL A 207 7.12 -11.23 -11.24
CA VAL A 207 7.83 -10.11 -11.89
C VAL A 207 7.49 -8.78 -11.21
N ARG A 208 6.20 -8.53 -10.90
CA ARG A 208 5.79 -7.31 -10.19
C ARG A 208 6.37 -7.22 -8.79
N ILE A 209 6.32 -8.32 -8.02
CA ILE A 209 6.93 -8.38 -6.68
C ILE A 209 8.44 -8.14 -6.79
N GLY A 210 9.10 -8.80 -7.75
CA GLY A 210 10.52 -8.58 -8.01
C GLY A 210 10.85 -7.14 -8.37
N ALA A 211 10.01 -6.44 -9.14
CA ALA A 211 10.20 -5.04 -9.46
C ALA A 211 10.11 -4.13 -8.24
N TYR A 212 9.15 -4.36 -7.32
CA TYR A 212 9.10 -3.64 -6.04
C TYR A 212 10.34 -3.87 -5.19
N VAL A 213 10.76 -5.14 -5.04
CA VAL A 213 11.96 -5.49 -4.28
C VAL A 213 13.21 -4.86 -4.89
N ALA A 214 13.33 -4.88 -6.22
CA ALA A 214 14.46 -4.26 -6.93
C ALA A 214 14.46 -2.74 -6.78
N LEU A 215 13.28 -2.09 -6.86
CA LEU A 215 13.14 -0.65 -6.63
C LEU A 215 13.57 -0.29 -5.20
N GLY A 216 13.09 -0.99 -4.19
CA GLY A 216 13.51 -0.77 -2.80
C GLY A 216 15.01 -1.05 -2.58
N ALA A 217 15.53 -2.16 -3.11
CA ALA A 217 16.94 -2.51 -3.01
C ALA A 217 17.86 -1.53 -3.76
N SER A 218 17.35 -0.78 -4.74
CA SER A 218 18.15 0.25 -5.41
C SER A 218 18.58 1.38 -4.48
N ALA A 219 17.98 1.52 -3.29
CA ALA A 219 18.45 2.41 -2.22
C ALA A 219 19.91 2.15 -1.80
N PHE A 220 20.37 0.90 -1.88
CA PHE A 220 21.73 0.54 -1.50
C PHE A 220 22.78 1.12 -2.47
N ILE A 221 22.41 1.39 -3.72
CA ILE A 221 23.35 1.91 -4.73
C ILE A 221 23.92 3.27 -4.33
N PRO A 222 23.10 4.33 -4.11
CA PRO A 222 23.62 5.62 -3.67
C PRO A 222 24.28 5.57 -2.29
N LEU A 223 23.83 4.70 -1.38
CA LEU A 223 24.46 4.56 -0.06
C LEU A 223 25.87 3.96 -0.16
N LEU A 224 26.03 2.86 -0.90
CA LEU A 224 27.34 2.23 -1.10
C LEU A 224 28.29 3.14 -1.87
N HIS A 225 27.80 3.84 -2.89
CA HIS A 225 28.60 4.79 -3.64
C HIS A 225 29.00 5.99 -2.76
N GLY A 226 28.09 6.49 -1.90
CA GLY A 226 28.41 7.52 -0.91
C GLY A 226 29.51 7.06 0.07
N VAL A 227 29.45 5.82 0.56
CA VAL A 227 30.50 5.24 1.42
C VAL A 227 31.85 5.16 0.70
N GLN A 228 31.86 4.84 -0.60
CA GLN A 228 33.09 4.79 -1.39
C GLN A 228 33.71 6.17 -1.60
N VAL A 229 32.89 7.21 -1.74
CA VAL A 229 33.36 8.58 -2.00
C VAL A 229 33.74 9.31 -0.72
N TYR A 230 32.91 9.22 0.33
CA TYR A 230 33.07 10.03 1.54
C TYR A 230 33.56 9.25 2.77
N GLY A 231 33.57 7.92 2.70
CA GLY A 231 33.88 7.05 3.84
C GLY A 231 32.66 6.70 4.69
N PHE A 232 32.77 5.61 5.42
CA PHE A 232 31.67 5.05 6.20
C PHE A 232 31.25 5.93 7.38
N ASP A 233 32.23 6.45 8.15
CA ASP A 233 31.96 7.27 9.33
C ASP A 233 31.25 8.58 8.96
N TYR A 234 31.70 9.22 7.88
CA TYR A 234 31.05 10.43 7.36
C TYR A 234 29.60 10.17 6.95
N MET A 235 29.32 9.07 6.25
CA MET A 235 27.97 8.71 5.84
C MET A 235 27.05 8.42 7.04
N LEU A 236 27.57 7.76 8.07
CA LEU A 236 26.80 7.49 9.29
C LEU A 236 26.42 8.77 10.06
N GLU A 237 27.32 9.74 10.13
CA GLU A 237 27.14 10.96 10.92
C GLU A 237 26.39 12.06 10.16
N TYR A 238 26.76 12.33 8.91
CA TYR A 238 26.30 13.52 8.17
C TYR A 238 25.25 13.23 7.11
N SER A 239 25.27 12.07 6.45
CA SER A 239 24.32 11.76 5.37
C SER A 239 22.99 11.18 5.88
N GLY A 240 22.87 10.94 7.19
CA GLY A 240 21.73 10.25 7.78
C GLY A 240 21.70 8.74 7.55
N MET A 241 22.80 8.11 7.09
CA MET A 241 22.85 6.67 6.79
C MET A 241 22.41 5.79 7.97
N ARG A 242 22.73 6.22 9.21
CA ARG A 242 22.26 5.54 10.43
C ARG A 242 20.74 5.37 10.45
N TRP A 243 20.00 6.39 10.03
CA TRP A 243 18.54 6.36 10.03
C TRP A 243 17.99 5.50 8.89
N TYR A 244 18.63 5.48 7.73
CA TYR A 244 18.29 4.54 6.65
C TYR A 244 18.47 3.07 7.06
N LEU A 245 19.47 2.75 7.88
CA LEU A 245 19.65 1.40 8.42
C LEU A 245 18.54 1.03 9.41
N VAL A 246 18.11 1.97 10.26
CA VAL A 246 16.96 1.77 11.15
C VAL A 246 15.67 1.59 10.34
N GLU A 247 15.45 2.41 9.33
CA GLU A 247 14.33 2.31 8.40
C GLU A 247 14.29 0.94 7.71
N LEU A 248 15.44 0.44 7.25
CA LEU A 248 15.55 -0.90 6.65
C LEU A 248 15.12 -2.01 7.62
N LEU A 249 15.48 -1.91 8.91
CA LEU A 249 15.06 -2.86 9.93
C LEU A 249 13.54 -2.78 10.16
N LEU A 250 12.97 -1.58 10.17
CA LEU A 250 11.53 -1.38 10.32
C LEU A 250 10.75 -1.93 9.13
N TYR A 251 11.16 -1.63 7.89
CA TYR A 251 10.53 -2.18 6.68
C TYR A 251 10.68 -3.70 6.60
N GLY A 252 11.88 -4.22 6.90
CA GLY A 252 12.13 -5.66 6.93
C GLY A 252 11.27 -6.38 7.97
N GLY A 253 11.13 -5.78 9.16
CA GLY A 253 10.26 -6.25 10.22
C GLY A 253 8.78 -6.26 9.81
N GLY A 254 8.29 -5.15 9.24
CA GLY A 254 6.92 -5.03 8.74
C GLY A 254 6.58 -6.08 7.68
N CYS A 255 7.43 -6.23 6.66
CA CYS A 255 7.28 -7.24 5.61
C CYS A 255 7.28 -8.68 6.17
N SER A 256 8.13 -8.95 7.16
CA SER A 256 8.21 -10.26 7.80
C SER A 256 6.94 -10.58 8.60
N LEU A 257 6.41 -9.62 9.35
CA LEU A 257 5.15 -9.78 10.08
C LEU A 257 3.95 -10.03 9.13
N TYR A 258 3.88 -9.29 8.03
CA TYR A 258 2.84 -9.48 7.00
C TYR A 258 2.87 -10.89 6.40
N THR A 259 4.06 -11.36 6.00
CA THR A 259 4.21 -12.68 5.37
C THR A 259 3.91 -13.81 6.36
N VAL A 260 4.45 -13.74 7.59
CA VAL A 260 4.21 -14.75 8.63
C VAL A 260 2.72 -14.85 8.96
N ARG A 261 2.00 -13.73 9.07
CA ARG A 261 0.57 -13.77 9.41
C ARG A 261 -0.29 -14.31 8.28
N THR A 262 0.05 -13.99 7.03
CA THR A 262 -0.64 -14.51 5.84
C THR A 262 -0.45 -16.03 5.70
N LEU A 263 0.73 -16.54 6.06
CA LEU A 263 1.07 -17.96 5.95
C LEU A 263 0.62 -18.78 7.17
N TYR A 264 0.72 -18.25 8.38
CA TYR A 264 0.66 -19.02 9.63
C TYR A 264 -0.42 -18.59 10.64
N SER A 265 -1.47 -17.84 10.25
CA SER A 265 -2.58 -17.57 11.17
C SER A 265 -3.24 -18.90 11.62
N PRO A 266 -3.10 -19.32 12.89
CA PRO A 266 -3.39 -20.71 13.29
C PRO A 266 -4.88 -21.04 13.40
N CYS A 267 -5.75 -20.03 13.47
CA CYS A 267 -7.20 -20.20 13.62
C CYS A 267 -7.96 -19.14 12.81
N PRO A 268 -9.02 -19.52 12.06
CA PRO A 268 -10.02 -18.58 11.57
C PRO A 268 -10.65 -17.86 12.76
N ARG A 269 -10.60 -16.53 12.80
CA ARG A 269 -11.12 -15.76 13.96
C ARG A 269 -12.51 -15.18 13.64
N PRO A 270 -13.49 -15.29 14.55
CA PRO A 270 -14.64 -14.40 14.52
C PRO A 270 -14.14 -12.97 14.72
N PHE A 271 -14.73 -12.04 13.96
CA PHE A 271 -14.36 -10.63 13.84
C PHE A 271 -13.76 -9.98 15.11
N ASN A 272 -12.44 -9.70 15.09
CA ASN A 272 -11.75 -8.88 16.09
C ASN A 272 -11.10 -7.68 15.39
N VAL A 273 -11.67 -6.50 15.62
CA VAL A 273 -11.27 -5.22 14.98
C VAL A 273 -9.83 -4.80 15.35
N MET A 274 -9.33 -5.24 16.50
CA MET A 274 -8.12 -4.69 17.13
C MET A 274 -6.82 -5.41 16.76
N GLU A 275 -6.87 -6.48 15.96
CA GLU A 275 -5.69 -7.31 15.71
C GLU A 275 -5.20 -7.27 14.27
N GLU A 276 -5.86 -6.62 13.31
CA GLU A 276 -5.37 -6.49 11.92
C GLU A 276 -4.04 -5.71 11.86
N PRO A 277 -2.97 -6.22 11.21
CA PRO A 277 -1.74 -5.47 11.08
C PRO A 277 -1.88 -4.36 10.03
N PHE A 278 -1.65 -3.15 10.51
CA PHE A 278 -0.99 -2.02 9.89
C PHE A 278 -0.10 -2.38 8.68
N LEU A 279 -0.26 -1.61 7.59
CA LEU A 279 0.60 -1.48 6.40
C LEU A 279 0.13 -2.26 5.15
N THR A 280 -0.63 -1.53 4.32
CA THR A 280 -0.62 -1.60 2.84
C THR A 280 -0.13 -0.27 2.30
#